data_AF-A0A150PQE8-F1
#
_entry.id   AF-A0A150PQE8-F1
#
_cell.length_a   1.000
_cell.length_b   1.000
_cell.length_c   1.000
_cell.angle_alpha   90.00
_cell.angle_beta   90.00
_cell.angle_gamma   90.00
#
_symmetry.space_group_name_H-M   'P 1'
#
loop_
_entity.id
_entity.type
_entity.pdbx_description
1 polymer ?
#
loop_
_entity_poly.entity_id
_entity_poly.type
_entity_poly.pdbx_seq_one_letter_code
_entity_poly.pdbx_strand_id
1 'polypeptide(L)' 'MSKPTLTEADLTVIAEGTPALDPFPTRPWDRERLWAAVLDLHLKAKTRADREAFQQALGAIQVLDTLIRLYVRDDG' A
#
# COMPACT_ATOMS: atom_id res chain seq x y z
N MET A 1 -11.62 25.55 -1.12
CA MET A 1 -11.26 24.55 -2.15
C MET A 1 -11.78 23.20 -1.68
N SER A 2 -12.49 22.42 -2.51
CA SER A 2 -12.86 21.07 -2.09
C SER A 2 -11.61 20.19 -2.08
N LYS A 3 -11.54 19.25 -1.15
CA LYS A 3 -10.45 18.29 -1.09
C LYS A 3 -10.58 17.35 -2.30
N PRO A 4 -9.48 17.03 -3.02
CA PRO A 4 -9.55 16.05 -4.11
C PRO A 4 -10.03 14.71 -3.57
N THR A 5 -10.85 13.99 -4.35
CA THR A 5 -11.34 12.66 -3.99
C THR A 5 -10.59 11.61 -4.79
N LEU A 6 -10.04 10.60 -4.12
CA LEU A 6 -9.38 9.45 -4.76
C LEU A 6 -10.36 8.29 -4.89
N THR A 7 -10.32 7.62 -6.04
CA THR A 7 -11.02 6.37 -6.32
C THR A 7 -10.11 5.17 -6.07
N GLU A 8 -10.67 3.96 -6.04
CA GLU A 8 -9.87 2.72 -5.99
C GLU A 8 -8.93 2.58 -7.19
N ALA A 9 -9.32 3.09 -8.36
CA ALA A 9 -8.47 3.11 -9.54
C ALA A 9 -7.25 4.02 -9.33
N ASP A 10 -7.43 5.19 -8.70
CA ASP A 10 -6.31 6.07 -8.36
C ASP A 10 -5.38 5.42 -7.34
N LEU A 11 -5.93 4.74 -6.33
CA LEU A 11 -5.14 4.00 -5.33
C LEU A 11 -4.33 2.87 -5.97
N THR A 12 -4.93 2.15 -6.93
CA THR A 12 -4.23 1.13 -7.73
C THR A 12 -3.04 1.75 -8.46
N VAL A 13 -3.26 2.86 -9.17
CA VAL A 13 -2.20 3.54 -9.93
C VAL A 13 -1.08 4.03 -9.03
N ILE A 14 -1.40 4.59 -7.86
CA ILE A 14 -0.40 5.04 -6.89
C ILE A 14 0.39 3.85 -6.35
N ALA A 15 -0.27 2.74 -6.01
CA ALA A 15 0.40 1.55 -5.50
C ALA A 15 1.34 0.93 -6.56
N GLU A 16 0.92 0.85 -7.82
CA GLU A 16 1.75 0.38 -8.93
C GLU A 16 2.88 1.34 -9.29
N GLY A 17 2.70 2.64 -9.04
CA GLY A 17 3.76 3.63 -9.21
C GLY A 17 4.77 3.68 -8.07
N THR A 18 4.63 2.83 -7.05
CA THR A 18 5.47 2.84 -5.85
C THR A 18 6.44 1.65 -5.87
N PRO A 19 7.75 1.85 -6.14
CA PRO A 19 8.70 0.75 -6.31
C PRO A 19 8.82 -0.20 -5.12
N ALA A 20 8.60 0.31 -3.90
CA ALA A 20 8.58 -0.50 -2.69
C ALA A 20 7.44 -1.53 -2.65
N LEU A 21 6.42 -1.36 -3.50
CA LEU A 21 5.24 -2.21 -3.61
C LEU A 21 5.28 -3.14 -4.83
N ASP A 22 6.25 -3.01 -5.74
CA ASP A 22 6.39 -3.86 -6.94
C ASP A 22 6.32 -5.38 -6.65
N PRO A 23 6.88 -5.90 -5.54
CA PRO A 23 6.81 -7.33 -5.23
C PRO A 23 5.42 -7.82 -4.75
N PHE A 24 4.47 -6.92 -4.52
CA PHE A 24 3.22 -7.20 -3.80
C PHE A 24 1.99 -7.09 -4.72
N PRO A 25 0.87 -7.76 -4.36
CA PRO A 25 -0.33 -7.72 -5.18
C PRO A 25 -1.04 -6.37 -5.06
N THR A 26 -0.88 -5.51 -6.08
CA THR A 26 -1.55 -4.21 -6.19
C THR A 26 -2.82 -4.26 -7.05
N ARG A 27 -3.06 -5.35 -7.78
CA ARG A 27 -4.24 -5.57 -8.64
C ARG A 27 -4.96 -6.91 -8.36
N PRO A 28 -6.32 -6.92 -8.35
CA PRO A 28 -7.20 -5.75 -8.20
C PRO A 28 -6.92 -5.00 -6.88
N TRP A 29 -7.39 -3.76 -6.75
CA TRP A 29 -7.24 -3.00 -5.49
C TRP A 29 -7.89 -3.76 -4.34
N ASP A 30 -7.07 -4.15 -3.38
CA ASP A 30 -7.49 -4.78 -2.14
C ASP A 30 -6.47 -4.42 -1.07
N ARG A 31 -6.88 -3.46 -0.23
CA ARG A 31 -6.04 -2.95 0.85
C ARG A 31 -5.63 -4.06 1.82
N GLU A 32 -6.55 -4.95 2.18
CA GLU A 32 -6.29 -6.00 3.17
C GLU A 32 -5.33 -7.04 2.61
N ARG A 33 -5.52 -7.43 1.35
CA ARG A 33 -4.61 -8.35 0.65
C ARG A 33 -3.20 -7.78 0.52
N LEU A 34 -3.07 -6.50 0.19
CA LEU A 34 -1.77 -5.83 0.11
C LEU A 34 -1.08 -5.79 1.48
N TRP A 35 -1.82 -5.44 2.54
CA TRP A 35 -1.33 -5.47 3.93
C TRP A 35 -0.87 -6.86 4.34
N ALA A 36 -1.69 -7.89 4.07
CA ALA A 36 -1.37 -9.28 4.40
C ALA A 36 -0.08 -9.74 3.71
N ALA A 37 0.13 -9.37 2.45
CA ALA A 37 1.35 -9.72 1.71
C ALA A 37 2.62 -9.06 2.30
N VAL A 38 2.52 -7.81 2.75
CA VAL A 38 3.64 -7.12 3.43
C VAL A 38 3.95 -7.73 4.79
N LEU A 39 2.92 -8.10 5.56
CA LEU A 39 3.12 -8.82 6.83
C LEU A 39 3.71 -10.21 6.63
N ASP A 40 3.30 -10.91 5.57
CA ASP A 40 3.87 -12.22 5.22
C ASP A 40 5.38 -12.11 4.92
N LEU A 41 5.83 -11.05 4.24
CA LEU A 41 7.26 -10.78 4.07
C LEU A 41 7.97 -10.59 5.42
N HIS A 42 7.37 -9.87 6.38
CA HIS A 42 7.94 -9.71 7.72
C HIS A 42 8.14 -11.05 8.42
N LEU A 43 7.11 -11.91 8.39
CA LEU A 43 7.14 -13.23 9.03
C LEU A 43 8.16 -14.17 8.37
N LYS A 44 8.39 -14.02 7.07
CA LYS A 44 9.33 -14.84 6.28
C LYS A 44 10.74 -14.27 6.19
N ALA A 45 10.99 -13.04 6.67
CA ALA A 45 12.25 -12.35 6.52
C ALA A 45 13.40 -13.06 7.25
N LYS A 46 14.38 -13.54 6.49
CA LYS A 46 15.57 -14.24 7.02
C LYS A 46 16.83 -13.39 6.87
N THR A 47 16.86 -12.53 5.86
CA THR A 47 18.03 -11.72 5.52
C THR A 47 17.83 -10.26 5.93
N ARG A 48 18.94 -9.50 5.93
CA ARG A 48 18.89 -8.04 6.08
C ARG A 48 18.11 -7.39 4.94
N ALA A 49 18.30 -7.87 3.70
CA ALA A 49 17.60 -7.36 2.53
C ALA A 49 16.07 -7.56 2.65
N ASP A 50 15.62 -8.71 3.16
CA ASP A 50 14.19 -8.96 3.38
C ASP A 50 13.59 -7.96 4.39
N ARG A 51 14.34 -7.67 5.45
CA ARG A 51 13.92 -6.70 6.49
C ARG A 51 13.89 -5.28 5.95
N GLU A 52 14.87 -4.89 5.14
CA GLU A 52 14.90 -3.59 4.47
C GLU A 52 13.74 -3.46 3.49
N ALA A 53 13.47 -4.49 2.66
CA ALA A 53 12.32 -4.53 1.76
C ALA A 53 10.99 -4.41 2.52
N PHE A 54 10.84 -5.14 3.64
CA PHE A 54 9.67 -5.01 4.51
C PHE A 54 9.51 -3.58 5.05
N GLN A 55 10.57 -2.94 5.55
CA GLN A 55 10.49 -1.57 6.08
C GLN A 55 10.07 -0.56 5.00
N GLN A 56 10.60 -0.70 3.78
CA GLN A 56 10.20 0.15 2.66
C GLN A 56 8.72 -0.06 2.28
N ALA A 57 8.29 -1.31 2.18
CA ALA A 57 6.90 -1.65 1.86
C ALA A 57 5.93 -1.18 2.95
N LEU A 58 6.30 -1.31 4.23
CA LEU A 58 5.53 -0.83 5.37
C LEU A 58 5.34 0.70 5.31
N GLY A 59 6.41 1.44 5.05
CA GLY A 59 6.34 2.90 4.88
C GLY A 59 5.42 3.31 3.73
N ALA A 60 5.52 2.62 2.58
CA ALA A 60 4.65 2.86 1.44
C ALA A 60 3.17 2.61 1.75
N ILE A 61 2.84 1.50 2.42
CA ILE A 61 1.46 1.20 2.83
C ILE A 61 0.93 2.22 3.83
N GLN A 62 1.74 2.69 4.78
CA GLN A 62 1.30 3.72 5.74
C GLN A 62 0.96 5.06 5.04
N VAL A 63 1.71 5.42 4.00
CA VAL A 63 1.38 6.58 3.16
C VAL A 63 0.08 6.34 2.40
N LEU A 64 -0.12 5.17 1.80
CA LEU A 64 -1.39 4.81 1.15
C LEU A 64 -2.57 4.87 2.12
N ASP A 65 -2.44 4.33 3.33
CA ASP A 65 -3.46 4.39 4.39
C ASP A 65 -3.81 5.84 4.76
N THR A 66 -2.81 6.72 4.76
CA THR A 66 -3.00 8.15 4.99
C THR A 66 -3.76 8.79 3.83
N LEU A 67 -3.43 8.43 2.58
CA LEU A 67 -4.15 8.92 1.40
C LEU A 67 -5.61 8.48 1.41
N ILE A 68 -5.90 7.23 1.80
CA ILE A 68 -7.26 6.71 1.91
C ILE A 68 -8.04 7.53 2.93
N ARG A 69 -7.54 7.65 4.17
CA ARG A 69 -8.22 8.40 5.25
C ARG A 69 -8.47 9.86 4.91
N LEU A 70 -7.57 10.46 4.13
CA LEU A 70 -7.65 11.87 3.82
C LEU A 70 -8.51 12.13 2.57
N TYR A 71 -8.38 11.32 1.53
CA TYR A 71 -8.86 11.69 0.19
C TYR A 71 -9.90 10.71 -0.37
N VAL A 72 -10.11 9.53 0.21
CA VAL A 72 -11.22 8.67 -0.19
C VAL A 72 -12.45 9.06 0.62
N ARG A 73 -13.60 9.22 -0.04
CA ARG A 73 -14.87 9.43 0.66
C ARG A 73 -15.32 8.09 1.24
N ASP A 74 -15.56 8.04 2.55
CA ASP A 74 -16.46 7.05 3.12
C ASP A 74 -17.87 7.43 2.69
N ASP A 75 -18.36 6.85 1.59
CA ASP A 75 -19.78 6.84 1.29
C ASP A 75 -20.43 5.81 2.24
N GLY A 76 -20.56 6.20 3.52
CA GLY A 76 -21.29 5.44 4.53
C GLY A 76 -22.79 5.45 4.30
#